data_AF-A0A4U3A1V0-F1
#
_entry.id   AF-A0A4U3A1V0-F1
#
_cell.length_a   1.000
_cell.length_b   1.000
_cell.length_c   1.000
_cell.angle_alpha   90.00
_cell.angle_beta   90.00
_cell.angle_gamma   90.00
#
_symmetry.space_group_name_H-M   'P 1'
#
loop_
_entity.id
_entity.type
_entity.pdbx_description
1 polymer ?
#
loop_
_entity_poly.entity_id
_entity_poly.type
_entity_poly.pdbx_seq_one_letter_code
_entity_poly.pdbx_strand_id
1 'polypeptide(L)'
;LKNNRHQFVENWKNKMIISEKDPFKQEVVQNGANLLELIIELIMEDKDINYLQPLCEKIAIERAGADANIGDFVYNANVGRNELFEAMCELDVSARELKPIMAKIHTCFDKLIYYTVLKYSEIISRNLEEKQQYINETHKERLTILGQMSASFVHEFRNPLTSIMGFVKLLKTDHPNLSYLDIISHELDQLNFRISQFLLVSKKEMWNESERFLVNDLFQDIIQFLYPSLVNANVLIEKNLPYPIPLVGYR
;
A
#
# COMPACT_ATOMS: atom_id res chain seq x y z
N LEU A 1 10.67 0.12 -46.94
CA LEU A 1 10.62 -0.44 -45.56
C LEU A 1 11.05 -1.92 -45.49
N LYS A 2 10.43 -2.89 -46.20
CA LYS A 2 10.85 -4.32 -46.14
C LYS A 2 12.34 -4.58 -46.44
N ASN A 3 12.88 -3.98 -47.50
CA ASN A 3 14.29 -4.19 -47.90
C ASN A 3 15.32 -3.46 -47.01
N ASN A 4 14.88 -2.43 -46.26
CA ASN A 4 15.75 -1.60 -45.42
C ASN A 4 15.43 -1.75 -43.92
N ARG A 5 14.74 -2.83 -43.52
CA ARG A 5 14.28 -3.08 -42.14
C ARG A 5 15.43 -3.00 -41.13
N HIS A 6 16.55 -3.64 -41.45
CA HIS A 6 17.72 -3.67 -40.57
C HIS A 6 18.31 -2.27 -40.35
N GLN A 7 18.46 -1.48 -41.43
CA GLN A 7 18.99 -0.12 -41.33
C GLN A 7 18.07 0.77 -40.50
N PHE A 8 16.75 0.64 -40.69
CA PHE A 8 15.76 1.39 -39.92
C PHE A 8 15.86 1.09 -38.43
N VAL A 9 15.84 -0.20 -38.05
CA VAL A 9 15.89 -0.60 -36.64
C VAL A 9 17.19 -0.14 -35.99
N GLU A 10 18.31 -0.16 -36.71
CA GLU A 10 19.58 0.30 -36.16
C GLU A 10 19.65 1.82 -36.02
N ASN A 11 19.10 2.58 -36.97
CA ASN A 11 18.95 4.03 -36.84
C ASN A 11 18.09 4.42 -35.63
N TRP A 12 16.96 3.72 -35.44
CA TRP A 12 16.08 3.92 -34.29
C TRP A 12 16.76 3.55 -32.97
N LYS A 13 17.45 2.41 -32.93
CA LYS A 13 18.19 1.93 -31.75
C LYS A 13 19.30 2.89 -31.32
N ASN A 14 19.92 3.62 -32.26
CA ASN A 14 20.93 4.62 -31.93
C ASN A 14 20.35 5.90 -31.32
N LYS A 15 19.03 6.14 -31.45
CA LYS A 15 18.33 7.33 -30.97
C LYS A 15 17.43 7.07 -29.76
N MET A 16 17.06 5.81 -29.51
CA MET A 16 16.23 5.42 -28.38
C MET A 16 16.97 5.54 -27.04
N ILE A 17 16.21 5.67 -25.96
CA ILE A 17 16.72 5.66 -24.58
C ILE A 17 16.39 4.32 -23.95
N ILE A 18 17.40 3.65 -23.39
CA ILE A 18 17.20 2.44 -22.59
C ILE A 18 18.32 2.30 -21.56
N SER A 19 17.95 1.89 -20.34
CA SER A 19 18.92 1.63 -19.28
C SER A 19 19.80 0.43 -19.62
N GLU A 20 21.10 0.53 -19.35
CA GLU A 20 22.03 -0.61 -19.47
C GLU A 20 21.69 -1.76 -18.50
N LYS A 21 20.95 -1.46 -17.43
CA LYS A 21 20.49 -2.45 -16.45
C LYS A 21 19.13 -3.06 -16.79
N ASP A 22 18.49 -2.63 -17.87
CA ASP A 22 17.17 -3.12 -18.28
C ASP A 22 17.27 -4.61 -18.68
N PRO A 23 16.58 -5.52 -17.95
CA PRO A 23 16.67 -6.95 -18.23
C PRO A 23 16.03 -7.34 -19.57
N PHE A 24 15.19 -6.46 -20.14
CA PHE A 24 14.48 -6.67 -21.40
C PHE A 24 15.06 -5.79 -22.52
N LYS A 25 16.30 -5.29 -22.41
CA LYS A 25 16.92 -4.42 -23.42
C LYS A 25 16.84 -4.99 -24.85
N GLN A 26 17.09 -6.29 -24.99
CA GLN A 26 17.00 -6.98 -26.30
C GLN A 26 15.55 -7.08 -26.79
N GLU A 27 14.61 -7.38 -25.89
CA GLU A 27 13.18 -7.45 -26.22
C GLU A 27 12.64 -6.10 -26.69
N VAL A 28 13.11 -4.97 -26.14
CA VAL A 28 12.69 -3.65 -26.63
C VAL A 28 13.06 -3.47 -28.10
N VAL A 29 14.26 -3.90 -28.50
CA VAL A 29 14.69 -3.82 -29.90
C VAL A 29 13.85 -4.77 -30.78
N GLN A 30 13.62 -5.98 -30.31
CA GLN A 30 12.81 -6.97 -31.02
C GLN A 30 11.35 -6.53 -31.18
N ASN A 31 10.75 -5.93 -30.15
CA ASN A 31 9.41 -5.39 -30.19
C ASN A 31 9.29 -4.23 -31.19
N GLY A 32 10.31 -3.38 -31.30
CA GLY A 32 10.38 -2.34 -32.32
C GLY A 32 10.42 -2.90 -33.74
N ALA A 33 11.19 -3.97 -33.97
CA ALA A 33 11.22 -4.67 -35.25
C ALA A 33 9.87 -5.33 -35.59
N ASN A 34 9.24 -5.99 -34.61
CA ASN A 34 7.92 -6.62 -34.76
C ASN A 34 6.83 -5.57 -35.05
N LEU A 35 6.88 -4.41 -34.38
CA LEU A 35 5.96 -3.31 -34.64
C LEU A 35 6.07 -2.83 -36.09
N LEU A 36 7.29 -2.70 -36.62
CA LEU A 36 7.50 -2.28 -38.01
C LEU A 36 6.88 -3.28 -38.99
N GLU A 37 7.03 -4.59 -38.74
CA GLU A 37 6.37 -5.63 -39.54
C GLU A 37 4.85 -5.52 -39.48
N LEU A 38 4.30 -5.36 -38.28
CA LEU A 38 2.87 -5.21 -38.08
C LEU A 38 2.32 -3.96 -38.78
N ILE A 39 3.04 -2.83 -38.73
CA ILE A 39 2.67 -1.61 -39.44
C ILE A 39 2.62 -1.87 -40.95
N ILE A 40 3.60 -2.57 -41.50
CA ILE A 40 3.64 -2.91 -42.92
C ILE A 40 2.43 -3.79 -43.29
N GLU A 41 2.12 -4.80 -42.47
CA GLU A 41 0.94 -5.65 -42.69
C GLU A 41 -0.38 -4.87 -42.60
N LEU A 42 -0.53 -4.02 -41.60
CA LEU A 42 -1.73 -3.17 -41.43
C LEU A 42 -1.95 -2.23 -42.62
N ILE A 43 -0.87 -1.72 -43.21
CA ILE A 43 -0.95 -0.87 -44.40
C ILE A 43 -1.29 -1.69 -45.65
N MET A 44 -0.66 -2.85 -45.83
CA MET A 44 -0.79 -3.65 -47.06
C MET A 44 -2.09 -4.48 -47.11
N GLU A 45 -2.55 -4.99 -45.98
CA GLU A 45 -3.64 -5.98 -45.90
C GLU A 45 -4.94 -5.41 -45.31
N ASP A 46 -4.96 -4.11 -44.98
CA ASP A 46 -6.08 -3.42 -44.33
C ASP A 46 -6.62 -4.15 -43.09
N LYS A 47 -5.70 -4.81 -42.37
CA LYS A 47 -5.99 -5.55 -41.14
C LYS A 47 -6.51 -4.62 -40.05
N ASP A 48 -7.32 -5.20 -39.15
CA ASP A 48 -7.82 -4.50 -37.98
C ASP A 48 -6.65 -4.10 -37.06
N ILE A 49 -6.74 -2.91 -36.50
CA ILE A 49 -5.77 -2.37 -35.57
C ILE A 49 -5.74 -3.10 -34.22
N ASN A 50 -6.76 -3.92 -33.94
CA ASN A 50 -6.80 -4.84 -32.79
C ASN A 50 -5.63 -5.84 -32.79
N TYR A 51 -4.99 -6.09 -33.93
CA TYR A 51 -3.79 -6.93 -34.02
C TYR A 51 -2.58 -6.35 -33.25
N LEU A 52 -2.60 -5.07 -32.85
CA LEU A 52 -1.58 -4.47 -31.97
C LEU A 52 -1.65 -4.97 -30.53
N GLN A 53 -2.82 -5.42 -30.08
CA GLN A 53 -3.09 -5.64 -28.66
C GLN A 53 -2.12 -6.64 -27.98
N PRO A 54 -1.76 -7.78 -28.58
CA PRO A 54 -0.78 -8.70 -27.99
C PRO A 54 0.60 -8.04 -27.81
N LEU A 55 1.03 -7.18 -28.73
CA LEU A 55 2.29 -6.47 -28.63
C LEU A 55 2.24 -5.41 -27.52
N CYS A 56 1.13 -4.66 -27.42
CA CYS A 56 0.93 -3.69 -26.34
C CYS A 56 1.00 -4.35 -24.96
N GLU A 57 0.35 -5.51 -24.80
CA GLU A 57 0.36 -6.27 -23.55
C GLU A 57 1.75 -6.79 -23.21
N LYS A 58 2.45 -7.37 -24.19
CA LYS A 58 3.84 -7.84 -24.04
C LYS A 58 4.76 -6.71 -23.57
N ILE A 59 4.74 -5.56 -24.26
CA ILE A 59 5.57 -4.40 -23.89
C ILE A 59 5.22 -3.92 -22.48
N ALA A 60 3.93 -3.78 -22.16
CA ALA A 60 3.50 -3.32 -20.84
C ALA A 60 4.03 -4.21 -19.70
N ILE A 61 3.97 -5.54 -19.87
CA ILE A 61 4.49 -6.51 -18.91
C ILE A 61 6.00 -6.38 -18.75
N GLU A 62 6.75 -6.30 -19.85
CA GLU A 62 8.21 -6.18 -19.82
C GLU A 62 8.66 -4.86 -19.20
N ARG A 63 7.98 -3.74 -19.50
CA ARG A 63 8.29 -2.44 -18.90
C ARG A 63 8.00 -2.44 -17.40
N ALA A 64 6.89 -3.03 -16.97
CA ALA A 64 6.55 -3.17 -15.55
C ALA A 64 7.54 -4.09 -14.81
N GLY A 65 7.95 -5.20 -15.44
CA GLY A 65 8.93 -6.13 -14.89
C GLY A 65 10.35 -5.55 -14.82
N ALA A 66 10.68 -4.57 -15.67
CA ALA A 66 11.96 -3.85 -15.63
C ALA A 66 12.02 -2.75 -14.56
N ASP A 67 10.91 -2.45 -13.87
CA ASP A 67 10.74 -1.23 -13.07
C ASP A 67 11.14 0.04 -13.86
N ALA A 68 10.85 0.04 -15.17
CA ALA A 68 11.25 1.09 -16.08
C ALA A 68 10.27 2.27 -16.03
N ASN A 69 10.77 3.48 -16.31
CA ASN A 69 9.88 4.61 -16.52
C ASN A 69 9.10 4.41 -17.83
N ILE A 70 7.77 4.35 -17.75
CA ILE A 70 6.91 4.19 -18.95
C ILE A 70 7.08 5.35 -19.96
N GLY A 71 7.54 6.52 -19.50
CA GLY A 71 7.91 7.64 -20.35
C GLY A 71 9.03 7.31 -21.35
N ASP A 72 9.95 6.41 -21.02
CA ASP A 72 11.01 5.96 -21.93
C ASP A 72 10.42 5.18 -23.12
N PHE A 73 9.41 4.35 -22.87
CA PHE A 73 8.66 3.68 -23.94
C PHE A 73 7.96 4.69 -24.84
N VAL A 74 7.27 5.68 -24.27
CA VAL A 74 6.56 6.72 -25.04
C VAL A 74 7.54 7.51 -25.90
N TYR A 75 8.69 7.88 -25.33
CA TYR A 75 9.77 8.54 -26.06
C TYR A 75 10.25 7.67 -27.23
N ASN A 76 10.60 6.41 -26.96
CA ASN A 76 11.11 5.48 -27.97
C ASN A 76 10.10 5.21 -29.10
N ALA A 77 8.81 5.11 -28.78
CA ALA A 77 7.75 4.96 -29.77
C ALA A 77 7.67 6.20 -30.68
N ASN A 78 7.79 7.40 -30.12
CA ASN A 78 7.80 8.64 -30.90
C ASN A 78 9.06 8.78 -31.77
N VAL A 79 10.23 8.37 -31.27
CA VAL A 79 11.45 8.29 -32.10
C VAL A 79 11.21 7.36 -33.29
N GLY A 80 10.63 6.18 -33.07
CA GLY A 80 10.32 5.22 -34.14
C GLY A 80 9.32 5.78 -35.16
N ARG A 81 8.28 6.48 -34.70
CA ARG A 81 7.33 7.19 -35.56
C ARG A 81 8.03 8.24 -36.43
N ASN A 82 8.95 9.02 -35.85
CA ASN A 82 9.67 10.05 -36.59
C ASN A 82 10.61 9.46 -37.65
N GLU A 83 11.35 8.40 -37.33
CA GLU A 83 12.18 7.70 -38.33
C GLU A 83 11.33 7.18 -39.49
N LEU A 84 10.12 6.68 -39.22
CA LEU A 84 9.21 6.20 -40.26
C LEU A 84 8.74 7.34 -41.15
N PHE A 85 8.48 8.51 -40.57
CA PHE A 85 8.10 9.71 -41.31
C PHE A 85 9.23 10.17 -42.23
N GLU A 86 10.45 10.32 -41.72
CA GLU A 86 11.64 10.68 -42.53
C GLU A 86 11.84 9.70 -43.68
N ALA A 87 11.78 8.38 -43.40
CA ALA A 87 11.93 7.35 -44.43
C ALA A 87 10.81 7.37 -45.50
N MET A 88 9.62 7.89 -45.18
CA MET A 88 8.55 8.08 -46.15
C MET A 88 8.75 9.34 -47.00
N CYS A 89 9.33 10.40 -46.44
CA CYS A 89 9.63 11.64 -47.17
C CYS A 89 10.72 11.46 -48.23
N GLU A 90 11.60 10.47 -48.07
CA GLU A 90 12.61 10.10 -49.08
C GLU A 90 12.02 9.33 -50.27
N LEU A 91 10.75 8.90 -50.21
CA LEU A 91 10.09 8.19 -51.30
C LEU A 91 9.61 9.18 -52.37
N ASP A 92 9.85 8.87 -53.65
CA ASP A 92 9.33 9.62 -54.79
C ASP A 92 7.85 9.30 -55.03
N VAL A 93 7.00 9.65 -54.06
CA VAL A 93 5.56 9.38 -54.04
C VAL A 93 4.82 10.69 -53.76
N SER A 94 3.68 10.89 -54.41
CA SER A 94 2.94 12.14 -54.26
C SER A 94 2.38 12.29 -52.83
N ALA A 95 2.30 13.54 -52.34
CA ALA A 95 1.71 13.83 -51.03
C ALA A 95 0.26 13.32 -50.89
N ARG A 96 -0.48 13.25 -52.01
CA ARG A 96 -1.86 12.73 -52.04
C ARG A 96 -1.91 11.22 -51.74
N GLU A 97 -0.93 10.46 -52.20
CA GLU A 97 -0.83 9.01 -51.96
C GLU A 97 -0.24 8.69 -50.58
N LEU A 98 0.69 9.50 -50.09
CA LEU A 98 1.27 9.32 -48.75
C LEU A 98 0.30 9.66 -47.61
N LYS A 99 -0.59 10.64 -47.80
CA LYS A 99 -1.52 11.10 -46.75
C LYS A 99 -2.32 9.99 -46.06
N PRO A 100 -3.02 9.07 -46.77
CA PRO A 100 -3.75 7.98 -46.11
C PRO A 100 -2.83 7.01 -45.37
N ILE A 101 -1.62 6.75 -45.88
CA ILE A 101 -0.63 5.87 -45.24
C ILE A 101 -0.14 6.49 -43.93
N MET A 102 0.21 7.78 -43.96
CA MET A 102 0.61 8.51 -42.76
C MET A 102 -0.49 8.55 -41.69
N ALA A 103 -1.75 8.73 -42.08
CA ALA A 103 -2.87 8.69 -41.15
C ALA A 103 -3.01 7.33 -40.45
N LYS A 104 -2.83 6.22 -41.20
CA LYS A 104 -2.81 4.86 -40.63
C LYS A 104 -1.64 4.65 -39.66
N ILE A 105 -0.44 5.10 -40.02
CA ILE A 105 0.75 5.02 -39.14
C ILE A 105 0.54 5.83 -37.86
N HIS A 106 0.05 7.06 -37.95
CA HIS A 106 -0.29 7.86 -36.78
C HIS A 106 -1.28 7.13 -35.87
N THR A 107 -2.38 6.65 -36.43
CA THR A 107 -3.40 5.92 -35.65
C THR A 107 -2.82 4.67 -34.98
N CYS A 108 -1.93 3.94 -35.67
CA CYS A 108 -1.24 2.77 -35.12
C CYS A 108 -0.40 3.11 -33.89
N PHE A 109 0.47 4.11 -33.99
CA PHE A 109 1.31 4.54 -32.86
C PHE A 109 0.49 5.17 -31.72
N ASP A 110 -0.59 5.90 -32.00
CA ASP A 110 -1.43 6.49 -30.95
C ASP A 110 -2.10 5.37 -30.14
N LYS A 111 -2.61 4.34 -30.81
CA LYS A 111 -3.19 3.16 -30.14
C LYS A 111 -2.14 2.33 -29.42
N LEU A 112 -0.98 2.11 -30.02
CA LEU A 112 0.15 1.43 -29.37
C LEU A 112 0.50 2.11 -28.05
N ILE A 113 0.71 3.42 -28.08
CA ILE A 113 1.06 4.21 -26.89
C ILE A 113 -0.07 4.14 -25.87
N TYR A 114 -1.30 4.43 -26.27
CA TYR A 114 -2.46 4.44 -25.39
C TYR A 114 -2.66 3.09 -24.68
N TYR A 115 -2.76 1.99 -25.43
CA TYR A 115 -3.04 0.67 -24.85
C TYR A 115 -1.87 0.14 -24.02
N THR A 116 -0.63 0.39 -24.43
CA THR A 116 0.54 -0.04 -23.64
C THR A 116 0.61 0.73 -22.31
N VAL A 117 0.41 2.04 -22.32
CA VAL A 117 0.41 2.87 -21.09
C VAL A 117 -0.76 2.51 -20.19
N LEU A 118 -1.95 2.30 -20.75
CA LEU A 118 -3.11 1.84 -19.99
C LEU A 118 -2.80 0.51 -19.29
N LYS A 119 -2.29 -0.48 -20.03
CA LYS A 119 -2.01 -1.79 -19.49
C LYS A 119 -0.90 -1.77 -18.44
N TYR A 120 0.15 -0.98 -18.68
CA TYR A 120 1.22 -0.76 -17.72
C TYR A 120 0.66 -0.17 -16.41
N SER A 121 -0.20 0.84 -16.51
CA SER A 121 -0.80 1.51 -15.34
C SER A 121 -1.68 0.55 -14.53
N GLU A 122 -2.43 -0.34 -15.19
CA GLU A 122 -3.19 -1.41 -14.52
C GLU A 122 -2.27 -2.38 -13.75
N ILE A 123 -1.15 -2.78 -14.35
CA ILE A 123 -0.20 -3.71 -13.73
C ILE A 123 0.44 -3.08 -12.49
N ILE A 124 0.93 -1.84 -12.61
CA ILE A 124 1.56 -1.14 -11.49
C ILE A 124 0.56 -0.90 -10.35
N SER A 125 -0.67 -0.48 -10.67
CA SER A 125 -1.72 -0.27 -9.66
C SER A 125 -2.04 -1.56 -8.91
N ARG A 126 -2.21 -2.68 -9.63
CA ARG A 126 -2.43 -3.99 -9.01
C ARG A 126 -1.27 -4.42 -8.11
N ASN A 127 -0.02 -4.28 -8.59
CA ASN A 127 1.16 -4.64 -7.81
C ASN A 127 1.29 -3.80 -6.52
N LEU A 128 0.87 -2.53 -6.55
CA LEU A 128 0.85 -1.66 -5.37
C LEU A 128 -0.22 -2.09 -4.37
N GLU A 129 -1.43 -2.41 -4.85
CA GLU A 129 -2.53 -2.91 -4.01
C GLU A 129 -2.15 -4.23 -3.32
N GLU A 130 -1.58 -5.19 -4.04
CA GLU A 130 -1.13 -6.47 -3.49
C GLU A 130 -0.04 -6.29 -2.42
N LYS A 131 0.96 -5.43 -2.67
CA LYS A 131 1.99 -5.11 -1.67
C LYS A 131 1.40 -4.48 -0.41
N GLN A 132 0.44 -3.58 -0.57
CA GLN A 132 -0.20 -2.92 0.57
C GLN A 132 -1.05 -3.89 1.40
N GLN A 133 -1.77 -4.80 0.73
CA GLN A 133 -2.53 -5.85 1.40
C GLN A 133 -1.60 -6.77 2.20
N TYR A 134 -0.52 -7.25 1.60
CA TYR A 134 0.46 -8.10 2.28
C TYR A 134 1.07 -7.44 3.52
N ILE A 135 1.44 -6.15 3.41
CA ILE A 135 1.94 -5.37 4.56
C ILE A 135 0.88 -5.30 5.66
N ASN A 136 -0.37 -4.97 5.31
CA ASN A 136 -1.46 -4.85 6.28
C ASN A 136 -1.76 -6.18 6.98
N GLU A 137 -1.80 -7.29 6.23
CA GLU A 137 -1.99 -8.64 6.78
C GLU A 137 -0.87 -9.01 7.74
N THR A 138 0.39 -8.80 7.33
CA THR A 138 1.56 -9.05 8.18
C THR A 138 1.52 -8.21 9.47
N HIS A 139 1.08 -6.95 9.39
CA HIS A 139 0.93 -6.09 10.56
C HIS A 139 -0.16 -6.60 11.51
N LYS A 140 -1.32 -7.02 10.98
CA LYS A 140 -2.41 -7.61 11.77
C LYS A 140 -1.96 -8.91 12.45
N GLU A 141 -1.30 -9.80 11.73
CA GLU A 141 -0.75 -11.04 12.30
C GLU A 141 0.22 -10.75 13.46
N ARG A 142 1.14 -9.81 13.27
CA ARG A 142 2.07 -9.39 14.34
C ARG A 142 1.35 -8.83 15.56
N LEU A 143 0.32 -8.01 15.37
CA LEU A 143 -0.49 -7.47 16.45
C LEU A 143 -1.30 -8.56 17.16
N THR A 144 -1.88 -9.50 16.41
CA THR A 144 -2.60 -10.65 16.95
C THR A 144 -1.68 -11.53 17.80
N ILE A 145 -0.49 -11.89 17.29
CA ILE A 145 0.51 -12.65 18.04
C ILE A 145 0.93 -11.88 19.30
N LEU A 146 1.19 -10.58 19.17
CA LEU A 146 1.54 -9.74 20.32
C LEU A 146 0.42 -9.69 21.35
N GLY A 147 -0.85 -9.63 20.94
CA GLY A 147 -2.01 -9.67 21.84
C GLY A 147 -2.14 -11.00 22.59
N GLN A 148 -1.95 -12.12 21.89
CA GLN A 148 -1.94 -13.46 22.48
C GLN A 148 -0.80 -13.64 23.48
N MET A 149 0.43 -13.22 23.11
CA MET A 149 1.59 -13.31 23.98
C MET A 149 1.50 -12.35 25.17
N SER A 150 0.98 -11.14 24.98
CA SER A 150 0.85 -10.13 26.02
C SER A 150 -0.03 -10.59 27.18
N ALA A 151 -1.08 -11.38 26.92
CA ALA A 151 -1.93 -11.90 27.99
C ALA A 151 -1.16 -12.83 28.95
N SER A 152 -0.42 -13.82 28.43
CA SER A 152 0.41 -14.71 29.26
C SER A 152 1.51 -13.93 29.97
N PHE A 153 2.21 -13.07 29.22
CA PHE A 153 3.31 -12.26 29.74
C PHE A 153 2.88 -11.35 30.89
N VAL A 154 1.71 -10.71 30.79
CA VAL A 154 1.18 -9.84 31.85
C VAL A 154 0.81 -10.65 33.09
N HIS A 155 0.20 -11.83 32.93
CA HIS A 155 -0.08 -12.72 34.06
C HIS A 155 1.21 -13.15 34.76
N GLU A 156 2.26 -13.47 34.00
CA GLU A 156 3.56 -13.88 34.53
C GLU A 156 4.31 -12.74 35.25
N PHE A 157 4.14 -11.48 34.84
CA PHE A 157 4.71 -10.31 35.55
C PHE A 157 3.88 -9.87 36.76
N ARG A 158 2.54 -9.96 36.67
CA ARG A 158 1.64 -9.55 37.76
C ARG A 158 1.84 -10.41 39.00
N ASN A 159 2.15 -11.69 38.83
CA ASN A 159 2.38 -12.63 39.93
C ASN A 159 3.54 -12.19 40.87
N PRO A 160 4.80 -12.06 40.40
CA PRO A 160 5.89 -11.61 41.24
C PRO A 160 5.68 -10.18 41.74
N LEU A 161 5.11 -9.28 40.94
CA LEU A 161 4.87 -7.90 41.35
C LEU A 161 3.84 -7.80 42.48
N THR A 162 2.77 -8.59 42.42
CA THR A 162 1.77 -8.68 43.51
C THR A 162 2.39 -9.22 44.78
N SER A 163 3.23 -10.26 44.68
CA SER A 163 3.94 -10.80 45.84
C SER A 163 4.90 -9.78 46.47
N ILE A 164 5.71 -9.08 45.66
CA ILE A 164 6.64 -8.05 46.15
C ILE A 164 5.87 -6.91 46.82
N MET A 165 4.78 -6.44 46.20
CA MET A 165 3.95 -5.38 46.75
C MET A 165 3.28 -5.80 48.08
N GLY A 166 2.88 -7.07 48.20
CA GLY A 166 2.41 -7.66 49.45
C GLY A 166 3.47 -7.63 50.56
N PHE A 167 4.71 -8.05 50.26
CA PHE A 167 5.81 -7.99 51.22
C PHE A 167 6.19 -6.56 51.62
N VAL A 168 6.22 -5.62 50.67
CA VAL A 168 6.47 -4.19 50.96
C VAL A 168 5.39 -3.65 51.89
N LYS A 169 4.13 -4.02 51.70
CA LYS A 169 3.02 -3.60 52.57
C LYS A 169 3.14 -4.17 54.00
N LEU A 170 3.57 -5.42 54.14
CA LEU A 170 3.85 -6.03 55.45
C LEU A 170 5.02 -5.32 56.14
N LEU A 171 6.14 -5.12 55.44
CA LEU A 171 7.32 -4.41 55.97
C LEU A 171 7.00 -2.98 56.40
N LYS A 172 6.12 -2.29 55.65
CA LYS A 172 5.67 -0.94 56.00
C LYS A 172 4.82 -0.93 57.28
N THR A 173 4.09 -2.01 57.54
CA THR A 173 3.30 -2.18 58.77
C THR A 173 4.22 -2.41 59.96
N ASP A 174 5.26 -3.23 59.81
CA ASP A 174 6.22 -3.53 60.88
C ASP A 174 7.23 -2.40 61.13
N HIS A 175 7.53 -1.60 60.10
CA HIS A 175 8.54 -0.55 60.13
C HIS A 175 8.07 0.76 59.46
N PRO A 176 7.10 1.48 60.07
CA PRO A 176 6.46 2.64 59.46
C PRO A 176 7.38 3.85 59.25
N ASN A 177 8.52 3.90 59.95
CA ASN A 177 9.47 5.03 59.87
C ASN A 177 10.44 4.93 58.67
N LEU A 178 10.39 3.83 57.90
CA LEU A 178 11.28 3.61 56.76
C LEU A 178 10.71 4.27 55.50
N SER A 179 11.07 5.53 55.27
CA SER A 179 10.58 6.36 54.14
C SER A 179 10.87 5.78 52.75
N TYR A 180 11.88 4.92 52.59
CA TYR A 180 12.16 4.28 51.29
C TYR A 180 11.12 3.23 50.90
N LEU A 181 10.34 2.69 51.85
CA LEU A 181 9.26 1.76 51.52
C LEU A 181 8.13 2.44 50.73
N ASP A 182 7.89 3.74 50.95
CA ASP A 182 6.96 4.53 50.14
C ASP A 182 7.42 4.68 48.70
N ILE A 183 8.72 4.91 48.50
CA ILE A 183 9.33 5.03 47.17
C ILE A 183 9.23 3.71 46.42
N ILE A 184 9.58 2.59 47.08
CA ILE A 184 9.48 1.26 46.47
C ILE A 184 8.03 0.93 46.11
N SER A 185 7.07 1.22 47.00
CA SER A 185 5.65 1.02 46.71
C SER A 185 5.21 1.83 45.49
N HIS A 186 5.61 3.10 45.39
CA HIS A 186 5.28 3.95 44.25
C HIS A 186 5.83 3.41 42.93
N GLU A 187 7.08 2.95 42.90
CA GLU A 187 7.68 2.38 41.68
C GLU A 187 7.01 1.09 41.25
N LEU A 188 6.59 0.24 42.20
CA LEU A 188 5.83 -0.98 41.90
C LEU A 188 4.44 -0.66 41.32
N ASP A 189 3.75 0.35 41.85
CA ASP A 189 2.48 0.82 41.31
C ASP A 189 2.63 1.39 39.89
N GLN A 190 3.67 2.19 39.65
CA GLN A 190 4.00 2.72 38.31
C GLN A 190 4.28 1.59 37.32
N LEU A 191 5.05 0.58 37.72
CA LEU A 191 5.37 -0.57 36.88
C LEU A 191 4.10 -1.38 36.55
N ASN A 192 3.23 -1.61 37.55
CA ASN A 192 1.94 -2.29 37.36
C ASN A 192 1.03 -1.52 36.38
N PHE A 193 0.99 -0.19 36.49
CA PHE A 193 0.25 0.66 35.58
C PHE A 193 0.79 0.56 34.14
N ARG A 194 2.11 0.63 33.94
CA ARG A 194 2.74 0.51 32.61
C ARG A 194 2.46 -0.85 31.96
N ILE A 195 2.54 -1.94 32.73
CA ILE A 195 2.21 -3.30 32.26
C ILE A 195 0.73 -3.37 31.83
N SER A 196 -0.15 -2.72 32.59
CA SER A 196 -1.58 -2.66 32.25
C SER A 196 -1.86 -1.85 30.98
N GLN A 197 -1.14 -0.73 30.76
CA GLN A 197 -1.24 0.07 29.54
C GLN A 197 -0.71 -0.69 28.30
N PHE A 198 0.39 -1.44 28.46
CA PHE A 198 0.92 -2.29 27.39
C PHE A 198 -0.10 -3.32 26.92
N LEU A 199 -0.83 -3.96 27.85
CA LEU A 199 -1.91 -4.90 27.54
C LEU A 199 -3.02 -4.25 26.70
N LEU A 200 -3.45 -3.04 27.06
CA LEU A 200 -4.52 -2.33 26.36
C LEU A 200 -4.18 -2.08 24.88
N VAL A 201 -2.92 -1.73 24.60
CA VAL A 201 -2.44 -1.53 23.21
C VAL A 201 -2.37 -2.86 22.46
N SER A 202 -1.95 -3.94 23.12
CA SER A 202 -1.83 -5.28 22.50
C SER A 202 -3.17 -5.98 22.21
N LYS A 203 -4.24 -5.63 22.94
CA LYS A 203 -5.57 -6.26 22.81
C LYS A 203 -6.50 -5.58 21.80
N LYS A 204 -6.04 -4.57 21.07
CA LYS A 204 -6.88 -3.69 20.24
C LYS A 204 -7.65 -4.38 19.10
N GLU A 205 -7.43 -5.67 18.84
CA GLU A 205 -8.15 -6.45 17.82
C GLU A 205 -9.20 -7.45 18.36
N MET A 206 -9.57 -7.43 19.65
CA MET A 206 -10.57 -8.36 20.21
C MET A 206 -11.95 -7.77 20.51
N TRP A 207 -12.34 -6.68 19.83
CA TRP A 207 -13.70 -6.16 19.93
C TRP A 207 -14.63 -6.91 18.98
N ASN A 208 -14.98 -8.13 19.36
CA ASN A 208 -15.66 -9.05 18.45
C ASN A 208 -17.15 -8.75 18.28
N GLU A 209 -17.80 -8.05 19.21
CA GLU A 209 -19.23 -7.71 19.11
C GLU A 209 -19.51 -6.33 19.72
N SER A 210 -20.16 -5.46 18.96
CA SER A 210 -20.70 -4.20 19.49
C SER A 210 -21.99 -4.51 20.27
N GLU A 211 -22.08 -4.04 21.51
CA GLU A 211 -23.29 -4.18 22.30
C GLU A 211 -24.06 -2.86 22.39
N ARG A 212 -25.37 -2.96 22.59
CA ARG A 212 -26.22 -1.81 22.88
C ARG A 212 -26.31 -1.63 24.38
N PHE A 213 -25.87 -0.49 24.88
CA PHE A 213 -25.90 -0.16 26.30
C PHE A 213 -26.49 1.22 26.54
N LEU A 214 -26.96 1.48 27.77
CA LEU A 214 -27.43 2.79 28.19
C LEU A 214 -26.28 3.55 28.84
N VAL A 215 -26.02 4.77 28.37
CA VAL A 215 -25.00 5.67 28.92
C VAL A 215 -25.23 5.95 30.40
N ASN A 216 -26.49 6.02 30.82
CA ASN A 216 -26.88 6.27 32.20
C ASN A 216 -26.40 5.14 33.13
N ASP A 217 -26.49 3.89 32.69
CA ASP A 217 -26.05 2.72 33.46
C ASP A 217 -24.52 2.75 33.60
N LEU A 218 -23.80 3.11 32.54
CA LEU A 218 -22.34 3.27 32.57
C LEU A 218 -21.91 4.37 33.55
N PHE A 219 -22.55 5.53 33.51
CA PHE A 219 -22.27 6.61 34.48
C PHE A 219 -22.60 6.19 35.91
N GLN A 220 -23.64 5.38 36.10
CA GLN A 220 -23.98 4.84 37.41
C GLN A 220 -22.90 3.89 37.93
N ASP A 221 -22.42 2.97 37.10
CA ASP A 221 -21.32 2.04 37.43
C ASP A 221 -20.04 2.81 37.81
N ILE A 222 -19.68 3.84 37.03
CA ILE A 222 -18.50 4.68 37.29
C ILE A 222 -18.64 5.43 38.62
N ILE A 223 -19.81 6.04 38.88
CA ILE A 223 -20.03 6.78 40.12
C ILE A 223 -20.01 5.85 41.33
N GLN A 224 -20.56 4.64 41.21
CA GLN A 224 -20.51 3.64 42.27
C GLN A 224 -19.07 3.18 42.54
N PHE A 225 -18.28 2.97 41.50
CA PHE A 225 -16.86 2.62 41.60
C PHE A 225 -16.05 3.74 42.30
N LEU A 226 -16.31 5.00 41.97
CA LEU A 226 -15.61 6.16 42.53
C LEU A 226 -16.13 6.61 43.90
N TYR A 227 -17.27 6.09 44.35
CA TYR A 227 -17.96 6.52 45.57
C TYR A 227 -17.06 6.60 46.81
N PRO A 228 -16.19 5.61 47.11
CA PRO A 228 -15.29 5.69 48.27
C PRO A 228 -14.35 6.90 48.21
N SER A 229 -13.82 7.22 47.02
CA SER A 229 -12.92 8.36 46.82
C SER A 229 -13.65 9.70 46.90
N LEU A 230 -14.89 9.76 46.41
CA LEU A 230 -15.72 10.96 46.45
C LEU A 230 -16.11 11.34 47.88
N VAL A 231 -16.44 10.34 48.71
CA VAL A 231 -16.73 10.54 50.14
C VAL A 231 -15.47 11.04 50.86
N ASN A 232 -14.31 10.43 50.62
CA ASN A 232 -13.05 10.86 51.22
C ASN A 232 -12.66 12.30 50.83
N ALA A 233 -13.03 12.74 49.64
CA ALA A 233 -12.76 14.09 49.13
C ALA A 233 -13.88 15.11 49.44
N ASN A 234 -14.96 14.71 50.15
CA ASN A 234 -16.15 15.52 50.39
C ASN A 234 -16.76 16.14 49.11
N VAL A 235 -16.77 15.38 48.00
CA VAL A 235 -17.32 15.83 46.72
C VAL A 235 -18.76 15.35 46.56
N LEU A 236 -19.68 16.28 46.31
CA LEU A 236 -21.06 15.99 45.95
C LEU A 236 -21.20 15.91 44.43
N ILE A 237 -21.82 14.84 43.93
CA ILE A 237 -22.13 14.67 42.50
C ILE A 237 -23.61 14.94 42.27
N GLU A 238 -23.91 15.94 41.46
CA GLU A 238 -25.24 16.16 40.91
C GLU A 238 -25.35 15.47 39.54
N LYS A 239 -26.35 14.58 39.38
CA LYS A 239 -26.61 13.88 38.13
C LYS A 239 -27.73 14.57 37.37
N ASN A 240 -27.39 15.28 36.29
CA ASN A 240 -28.37 15.86 35.36
C ASN A 240 -28.31 15.13 34.01
N LEU A 241 -28.83 13.90 33.96
CA LEU A 241 -28.92 13.12 32.72
C LEU A 241 -30.35 13.18 32.18
N PRO A 242 -30.58 13.81 31.02
CA PRO A 242 -31.93 14.19 30.61
C PRO A 242 -32.83 12.99 30.27
N TYR A 243 -32.31 11.89 29.71
CA TYR A 243 -33.03 10.64 29.41
C TYR A 243 -32.05 9.45 29.29
N PRO A 244 -32.50 8.17 29.28
CA PRO A 244 -31.66 7.03 28.93
C PRO A 244 -31.15 7.16 27.49
N ILE A 245 -29.85 7.36 27.30
CA ILE A 245 -29.23 7.48 25.97
C ILE A 245 -28.69 6.10 25.56
N PRO A 246 -29.29 5.40 24.57
CA PRO A 246 -28.74 4.16 24.06
C PRO A 246 -27.56 4.47 23.13
N LEU A 247 -26.43 3.79 23.37
CA LEU A 247 -25.29 3.77 22.45
C LEU A 247 -25.03 2.34 21.98
N VAL A 248 -24.46 2.23 20.78
CA VAL A 248 -23.89 1.00 20.27
C VAL A 248 -22.38 1.20 20.24
N GLY A 249 -21.65 0.35 20.94
CA GLY A 249 -20.21 0.47 21.06
C GLY A 249 -19.59 -0.80 21.61
N TYR A 250 -18.28 -0.80 21.72
CA TYR A 250 -17.54 -1.89 22.33
C TYR A 250 -17.38 -1.58 23.81
N ARG A 251 -17.93 -2.44 24.67
CA ARG A 251 -17.78 -2.34 26.12
C ARG A 251 -16.62 -3.20 26.60
#